data_AF-A0A965DJR0-F1
#
_entry.id   AF-A0A965DJR0-F1
#
_cell.length_a   1.000
_cell.length_b   1.000
_cell.length_c   1.000
_cell.angle_alpha   90.00
_cell.angle_beta   90.00
_cell.angle_gamma   90.00
#
_symmetry.space_group_name_H-M   'P 1'
#
loop_
_entity.id
_entity.type
_entity.pdbx_description
1 polymer ?
#
loop_
_entity_poly.entity_id
_entity_poly.type
_entity_poly.pdbx_seq_one_letter_code
_entity_poly.pdbx_strand_id
1 'polypeptide(L)'
;TADEIQSVPVVEEVGAFRMVHFSGTGAWVAVPGWRIILTADDPVALLCRVEDLPQSPVKLTTDAQEEVMAVIDRGQRNWDAKSYFVVDQSGQVSFQWFDSPPSCKVLGQLLLIIRPKRIVDEDLTKDPWQVDE
;
A
#
# COMPACT_ATOMS: atom_id res chain seq x y z
N THR A 1 12.95 -2.22 -5.43
CA THR A 1 13.10 -2.80 -6.79
C THR A 1 12.07 -3.88 -7.00
N ALA A 2 11.90 -4.35 -8.25
CA ALA A 2 10.95 -5.44 -8.54
C ALA A 2 11.29 -6.75 -7.81
N ASP A 3 12.58 -7.00 -7.59
CA ASP A 3 13.07 -8.20 -6.88
C ASP A 3 12.78 -8.12 -5.38
N GLU A 4 12.92 -6.93 -4.76
CA GLU A 4 12.57 -6.73 -3.36
C GLU A 4 11.09 -7.04 -3.09
N ILE A 5 10.17 -6.59 -3.95
CA ILE A 5 8.74 -6.90 -3.85
C ILE A 5 8.47 -8.41 -3.97
N GLN A 6 9.19 -9.08 -4.87
CA GLN A 6 9.06 -10.53 -5.06
C GLN A 6 9.68 -11.33 -3.90
N SER A 7 10.67 -10.77 -3.21
CA SER A 7 11.32 -11.41 -2.07
C SER A 7 10.49 -11.40 -0.78
N VAL A 8 9.46 -10.55 -0.70
CA VAL A 8 8.54 -10.51 0.45
C VAL A 8 7.82 -11.86 0.55
N PRO A 9 7.92 -12.60 1.67
CA PRO A 9 7.22 -13.86 1.81
C PRO A 9 5.71 -13.65 1.90
N VAL A 10 4.96 -14.64 1.41
CA VAL A 10 3.50 -14.68 1.61
C VAL A 10 3.22 -14.82 3.10
N VAL A 11 2.21 -14.10 3.57
CA VAL A 11 1.78 -14.09 4.97
C VAL A 11 0.82 -15.24 5.23
N GLU A 12 1.08 -16.05 6.24
CA GLU A 12 0.14 -17.06 6.73
C GLU A 12 -0.38 -16.66 8.11
N GLU A 13 -1.69 -16.52 8.22
CA GLU A 13 -2.39 -16.17 9.46
C GLU A 13 -2.75 -17.43 10.25
N VAL A 14 -2.47 -17.46 11.56
CA VAL A 14 -2.72 -18.62 12.42
C VAL A 14 -3.77 -18.31 13.50
N GLY A 15 -4.78 -19.18 13.59
CA GLY A 15 -5.79 -19.16 14.66
C GLY A 15 -6.78 -17.99 14.59
N ALA A 16 -7.61 -17.87 15.62
CA ALA A 16 -8.70 -16.87 15.67
C ALA A 16 -8.22 -15.41 15.70
N PHE A 17 -6.98 -15.19 16.17
CA PHE A 17 -6.35 -13.87 16.27
C PHE A 17 -5.48 -13.52 15.06
N ARG A 18 -5.42 -14.40 14.05
CA ARG A 18 -4.65 -14.20 12.81
C ARG A 18 -3.18 -13.83 13.11
N MET A 19 -2.57 -14.59 14.01
CA MET A 19 -1.17 -14.38 14.37
C MET A 19 -0.27 -14.65 13.17
N VAL A 20 0.69 -13.76 12.92
CA VAL A 20 1.71 -13.93 11.87
C VAL A 20 3.03 -14.28 12.54
N HIS A 21 3.61 -15.41 12.15
CA HIS A 21 4.97 -15.78 12.54
C HIS A 21 5.92 -15.47 11.38
N PHE A 22 7.03 -14.82 11.68
CA PHE A 22 8.03 -14.46 10.69
C PHE A 22 9.44 -14.70 11.25
N SER A 23 10.33 -15.21 10.39
CA SER A 23 11.75 -15.37 10.69
C SER A 23 12.57 -14.81 9.53
N GLY A 24 13.58 -14.00 9.84
CA GLY A 24 14.40 -13.30 8.85
C GLY A 24 14.34 -11.78 9.03
N THR A 25 14.64 -11.05 7.95
CA THR A 25 14.64 -9.59 7.93
C THR A 25 13.44 -9.09 7.13
N GLY A 26 12.64 -8.23 7.74
CA GLY A 26 11.45 -7.64 7.12
C GLY A 26 10.84 -6.59 8.03
N ALA A 27 10.01 -5.73 7.46
CA ALA A 27 9.25 -4.72 8.18
C ALA A 27 7.76 -5.01 8.03
N TRP A 28 7.00 -4.76 9.10
CA TRP A 28 5.57 -4.99 9.15
C TRP A 28 4.86 -3.72 9.60
N VAL A 29 3.68 -3.48 9.04
CA VAL A 29 2.81 -2.37 9.43
C VAL A 29 1.40 -2.89 9.64
N ALA A 30 0.84 -2.58 10.81
CA ALA A 30 -0.57 -2.84 11.05
C ALA A 30 -1.39 -1.72 10.42
N VAL A 31 -2.37 -2.07 9.60
CA VAL A 31 -3.33 -1.13 9.01
C VAL A 31 -4.74 -1.44 9.51
N PRO A 32 -5.67 -0.46 9.48
CA PRO A 32 -7.07 -0.72 9.77
C PRO A 32 -7.64 -1.84 8.87
N GLY A 33 -8.58 -2.62 9.41
CA GLY A 33 -9.27 -3.71 8.72
C GLY A 33 -10.27 -3.23 7.66
N TRP A 34 -9.84 -2.36 6.74
CA TRP A 34 -10.66 -1.96 5.61
C TRP A 34 -10.98 -3.17 4.73
N ARG A 35 -12.20 -3.22 4.19
CA ARG A 35 -12.66 -4.37 3.39
C ARG A 35 -11.71 -4.68 2.22
N ILE A 36 -11.16 -3.67 1.56
CA ILE A 36 -10.22 -3.84 0.43
C ILE A 36 -8.90 -4.51 0.85
N ILE A 37 -8.43 -4.32 2.09
CA ILE A 37 -7.26 -5.01 2.63
C ILE A 37 -7.61 -6.45 3.00
N LEU A 38 -8.75 -6.64 3.67
CA LEU A 38 -9.19 -7.96 4.14
C LEU A 38 -9.54 -8.93 3.01
N THR A 39 -9.83 -8.43 1.81
CA THR A 39 -10.12 -9.22 0.62
C THR A 39 -8.92 -9.34 -0.33
N ALA A 40 -7.78 -8.75 0.01
CA ALA A 40 -6.56 -8.88 -0.78
C ALA A 40 -5.97 -10.28 -0.62
N ASP A 41 -5.48 -10.86 -1.71
CA ASP A 41 -4.90 -12.20 -1.70
C ASP A 41 -3.50 -12.20 -1.09
N ASP A 42 -2.66 -11.22 -1.47
CA ASP A 42 -1.27 -11.11 -1.03
C ASP A 42 -0.85 -9.64 -0.90
N PRO A 43 -1.31 -8.94 0.16
CA PRO A 43 -1.10 -7.52 0.33
C PRO A 43 0.35 -7.20 0.72
N VAL A 44 0.95 -6.21 0.05
CA VAL A 44 2.29 -5.70 0.33
C VAL A 44 2.25 -4.17 0.43
N ALA A 45 2.87 -3.62 1.48
CA ALA A 45 3.02 -2.18 1.67
C ALA A 45 4.34 -1.67 1.08
N LEU A 46 4.29 -0.50 0.42
CA LEU A 46 5.41 0.20 -0.20
C LEU A 46 5.44 1.64 0.31
N LEU A 47 6.60 2.13 0.76
CA LEU A 47 6.81 3.55 0.99
C LEU A 47 7.24 4.20 -0.33
N CYS A 48 6.59 5.31 -0.69
CA CYS A 48 6.86 6.08 -1.90
C CYS A 48 6.54 7.55 -1.67
N ARG A 49 6.95 8.41 -2.59
CA ARG A 49 6.56 9.83 -2.55
C ARG A 49 5.30 10.05 -3.38
N VAL A 50 4.61 11.14 -3.08
CA VAL A 50 3.42 11.54 -3.85
C VAL A 50 3.74 11.76 -5.32
N GLU A 51 4.94 12.24 -5.65
CA GLU A 51 5.39 12.41 -7.04
C GLU A 51 5.57 11.10 -7.81
N ASP A 52 5.83 9.98 -7.12
CA ASP A 52 6.01 8.66 -7.74
C ASP A 52 4.66 8.04 -8.14
N LEU A 53 3.56 8.55 -7.57
CA LEU A 53 2.23 8.04 -7.78
C LEU A 53 1.63 8.57 -9.09
N PRO A 54 0.67 7.83 -9.68
CA PRO A 54 -0.01 8.26 -10.88
C PRO A 54 -0.71 9.61 -10.67
N GLN A 55 -0.65 10.49 -11.66
CA GLN A 55 -1.31 11.78 -11.62
C GLN A 55 -2.84 11.60 -11.60
N SER A 56 -3.40 11.48 -10.41
CA SER A 56 -4.85 11.43 -10.18
C SER A 56 -5.49 12.81 -10.40
N PRO A 57 -6.72 12.90 -10.91
CA PRO A 57 -7.47 14.16 -10.97
C PRO A 57 -7.70 14.78 -9.58
N VAL A 58 -7.60 13.97 -8.52
CA VAL A 58 -7.64 14.42 -7.13
C VAL A 58 -6.21 14.60 -6.63
N LYS A 59 -5.80 15.84 -6.36
CA LYS A 59 -4.52 16.12 -5.68
C LYS A 59 -4.56 15.55 -4.26
N LEU A 60 -3.76 14.51 -4.00
CA LEU A 60 -3.59 13.89 -2.68
C LEU A 60 -3.13 14.88 -1.61
N THR A 61 -2.21 15.77 -2.00
CA THR A 61 -1.57 16.79 -1.16
C THR A 61 -0.93 17.85 -2.06
N THR A 62 -0.54 18.98 -1.47
CA THR A 62 0.26 20.01 -2.16
C THR A 62 1.77 19.73 -2.09
N ASP A 63 2.19 18.83 -1.20
CA ASP A 63 3.59 18.46 -1.01
C ASP A 63 3.92 17.20 -1.83
N ALA A 64 4.56 17.39 -2.98
CA ALA A 64 4.95 16.29 -3.86
C ALA A 64 6.00 15.35 -3.24
N GLN A 65 6.73 15.82 -2.23
CA GLN A 65 7.78 15.06 -1.54
C GLN A 65 7.27 14.33 -0.30
N GLU A 66 5.99 14.51 0.07
CA GLU A 66 5.40 13.81 1.22
C GLU A 66 5.50 12.29 1.00
N GLU A 67 6.11 11.60 1.96
CA GLU A 67 6.17 10.14 1.98
C GLU A 67 4.77 9.59 2.33
N VAL A 68 4.34 8.62 1.54
CA VAL A 68 3.05 7.95 1.66
C VAL A 68 3.24 6.44 1.54
N MET A 69 2.29 5.70 2.11
CA MET A 69 2.28 4.26 2.03
C MET A 69 1.27 3.81 0.97
N ALA A 70 1.76 3.19 -0.10
CA ALA A 70 0.94 2.48 -1.07
C ALA A 70 0.78 1.02 -0.63
N VAL A 71 -0.44 0.49 -0.71
CA VAL A 71 -0.69 -0.94 -0.50
C VAL A 71 -1.09 -1.55 -1.83
N ILE A 72 -0.40 -2.62 -2.21
CA ILE A 72 -0.69 -3.39 -3.43
C ILE A 72 -1.19 -4.78 -3.07
N ASP A 73 -1.96 -5.39 -3.95
CA ASP A 73 -2.19 -6.84 -3.95
C ASP A 73 -1.30 -7.49 -5.00
N ARG A 74 -0.30 -8.24 -4.54
CA ARG A 74 0.65 -8.96 -5.40
C ARG A 74 0.01 -10.19 -6.07
N GLY A 75 -1.11 -10.69 -5.54
CA GLY A 75 -1.90 -11.77 -6.13
C GLY A 75 -2.72 -11.31 -7.35
N GLN A 76 -3.07 -10.02 -7.41
CA GLN A 76 -3.86 -9.43 -8.49
C GLN A 76 -2.98 -8.84 -9.59
N ARG A 77 -2.66 -9.64 -10.60
CA ARG A 77 -1.82 -9.24 -11.76
C ARG A 77 -2.58 -9.18 -13.08
N ASN A 78 -3.86 -9.54 -13.06
CA ASN A 78 -4.71 -9.44 -14.23
C ASN A 78 -5.03 -7.97 -14.50
N TRP A 79 -4.87 -7.55 -15.75
CA TRP A 79 -5.16 -6.18 -16.13
C TRP A 79 -6.66 -5.85 -16.01
N ASP A 80 -6.94 -4.66 -15.48
CA ASP A 80 -8.27 -4.07 -15.35
C ASP A 80 -8.17 -2.57 -15.71
N ALA A 81 -8.98 -2.13 -16.66
CA ALA A 81 -8.94 -0.77 -17.21
C ALA A 81 -9.36 0.33 -16.22
N LYS A 82 -9.79 0.00 -15.00
CA LYS A 82 -10.18 0.94 -13.93
C LYS A 82 -9.19 0.95 -12.78
N SER A 83 -8.11 0.18 -12.89
CA SER A 83 -7.19 -0.09 -11.79
C SER A 83 -5.80 0.46 -12.09
N TYR A 84 -5.12 0.92 -11.05
CA TYR A 84 -3.71 1.24 -11.10
C TYR A 84 -2.89 0.01 -10.74
N PHE A 85 -1.72 -0.12 -11.34
CA PHE A 85 -0.84 -1.25 -11.16
C PHE A 85 0.55 -0.79 -10.78
N VAL A 86 1.25 -1.65 -10.03
CA VAL A 86 2.69 -1.56 -9.87
C VAL A 86 3.33 -2.47 -10.90
N VAL A 87 4.26 -1.92 -11.67
CA VAL A 87 4.91 -2.62 -12.78
C VAL A 87 6.42 -2.55 -12.68
N ASP A 88 7.06 -3.56 -13.26
CA ASP A 88 8.51 -3.61 -13.44
C ASP A 88 8.90 -2.88 -14.74
N GLN A 89 9.70 -1.82 -14.59
CA GLN A 89 10.36 -1.11 -15.66
C GLN A 89 11.87 -1.25 -15.53
N SER A 90 12.43 -2.24 -16.21
CA SER A 90 13.89 -2.49 -16.23
C SER A 90 14.48 -2.67 -14.81
N GLY A 91 13.79 -3.39 -13.94
CA GLY A 91 14.17 -3.66 -12.54
C GLY A 91 13.65 -2.61 -11.55
N GLN A 92 13.17 -1.46 -12.04
CA GLN A 92 12.59 -0.40 -11.22
C GLN A 92 11.08 -0.56 -11.08
N VAL A 93 10.57 -0.05 -9.97
CA VAL A 93 9.15 -0.11 -9.63
C VAL A 93 8.50 1.19 -10.05
N SER A 94 7.37 1.12 -10.74
CA SER A 94 6.58 2.31 -11.09
C SER A 94 5.08 2.06 -10.95
N PHE A 95 4.31 3.12 -10.70
CA PHE A 95 2.86 3.07 -10.57
C PHE A 95 2.20 3.61 -11.84
N GLN A 96 1.35 2.81 -12.48
CA GLN A 96 0.75 3.18 -13.77
C GLN A 96 -0.67 2.68 -13.92
N TRP A 97 -1.48 3.46 -14.62
CA TRP A 97 -2.75 3.02 -15.18
C TRP A 97 -2.57 2.76 -16.67
N PHE A 98 -3.27 1.76 -17.19
CA PHE A 98 -3.19 1.39 -18.60
C PHE A 98 -4.60 1.33 -19.20
N ASP A 99 -4.77 1.99 -20.34
CA ASP A 99 -5.99 1.97 -21.16
C ASP A 99 -6.18 0.65 -21.92
N SER A 100 -5.10 -0.13 -22.05
CA SER A 100 -5.01 -1.41 -22.73
C SER A 100 -4.08 -2.35 -21.95
N PRO A 101 -4.15 -3.68 -22.14
CA PRO A 101 -3.28 -4.62 -21.43
C PRO A 101 -1.78 -4.26 -21.58
N PRO A 102 -1.04 -4.06 -20.48
CA PRO A 102 0.36 -3.68 -20.54
C PRO A 102 1.23 -4.82 -21.09
N SER A 103 2.28 -4.45 -21.83
CA SER A 103 3.33 -5.39 -22.27
C SER A 103 4.43 -5.60 -21.22
N CYS A 104 4.49 -4.74 -20.20
CA CYS A 104 5.42 -4.86 -19.07
C CYS A 104 4.90 -5.84 -18.01
N LYS A 105 5.80 -6.30 -17.13
CA LYS A 105 5.47 -7.23 -16.05
C LYS A 105 4.71 -6.49 -14.94
N VAL A 106 3.45 -6.86 -14.74
CA VAL A 106 2.65 -6.41 -13.59
C VAL A 106 3.11 -7.14 -12.34
N LEU A 107 3.44 -6.38 -11.30
CA LEU A 107 3.87 -6.87 -9.99
C LEU A 107 2.68 -7.00 -9.02
N GLY A 108 1.65 -6.16 -9.17
CA GLY A 108 0.40 -6.21 -8.42
C GLY A 108 -0.52 -5.03 -8.69
N GLN A 109 -1.74 -5.10 -8.20
CA GLN A 109 -2.74 -4.03 -8.29
C GLN A 109 -2.60 -3.07 -7.11
N LEU A 110 -2.63 -1.76 -7.34
CA LEU A 110 -2.66 -0.75 -6.29
C LEU A 110 -4.05 -0.70 -5.65
N LEU A 111 -4.13 -0.94 -4.34
CA LEU A 111 -5.38 -0.98 -3.58
C LEU A 111 -5.67 0.34 -2.85
N LEU A 112 -4.67 0.87 -2.13
CA LEU A 112 -4.81 2.04 -1.26
C LEU A 112 -3.55 2.89 -1.26
N ILE A 113 -3.72 4.18 -1.04
CA ILE A 113 -2.65 5.13 -0.70
C ILE A 113 -3.02 5.76 0.64
N ILE A 114 -2.13 5.66 1.61
CA ILE A 114 -2.33 6.13 2.98
C ILE A 114 -1.29 7.21 3.27
N ARG A 115 -1.77 8.39 3.64
CA ARG A 115 -0.92 9.49 4.10
C ARG A 115 -0.65 9.34 5.60
N PRO A 116 0.51 9.82 6.09
CA PRO A 116 0.78 9.85 7.52
C PRO A 116 -0.30 10.68 8.24
N LYS A 117 -0.70 10.23 9.43
CA LYS A 117 -1.67 10.96 10.26
C LYS A 117 -1.06 12.29 10.67
N ARG A 118 -1.75 13.40 10.38
CA ARG A 118 -1.40 14.72 10.90
C ARG A 118 -2.16 14.94 12.20
N ILE A 119 -1.49 14.75 13.33
CA ILE A 119 -2.04 15.06 14.65
C ILE A 119 -1.62 16.50 14.98
N VAL A 120 -2.59 17.39 15.18
CA VAL A 120 -2.32 18.80 15.50
C VAL A 120 -1.88 18.95 16.96
N ASP A 121 -2.38 18.09 17.84
CA ASP A 121 -2.02 18.02 19.25
C ASP A 121 -2.00 16.54 19.70
N GLU A 122 -0.80 16.00 19.97
CA GLU A 122 -0.63 14.62 20.42
C GLU A 122 -1.15 14.40 21.85
N ASP A 123 -1.20 15.44 22.68
CA ASP A 123 -1.67 15.34 24.06
C ASP A 123 -3.18 15.14 24.13
N LEU A 124 -3.93 15.66 23.15
CA LEU A 124 -5.37 15.40 22.98
C LEU A 124 -5.70 13.90 22.77
N THR A 125 -4.75 13.11 22.28
CA THR A 125 -4.95 11.67 22.06
C THR A 125 -4.63 10.80 23.28
N LYS A 126 -4.18 11.40 24.39
CA LYS A 126 -3.75 10.68 25.59
C LYS A 126 -4.82 10.59 26.68
N ASP A 127 -5.84 11.43 26.65
CA ASP A 127 -6.95 11.38 27.60
C ASP A 127 -8.17 10.68 26.98
N PRO A 128 -8.43 9.40 27.31
CA PRO A 128 -9.58 8.67 26.78
C PRO A 128 -10.92 9.14 27.35
N TRP A 129 -10.91 10.03 28.34
CA TRP A 129 -12.11 10.54 29.01
C TRP A 129 -12.51 11.95 28.58
N GLN A 130 -11.80 12.52 27.61
CA GLN A 130 -12.20 13.78 27.01
C GLN A 130 -13.54 13.59 26.28
N VAL A 131 -14.52 14.42 26.63
CA VAL A 131 -15.83 14.48 25.97
C VAL A 131 -15.88 15.72 25.09
N ASP A 132 -16.51 15.61 23.93
CA ASP A 132 -16.81 16.79 23.09
C ASP A 132 -17.77 17.71 23.88
N GLU A 133 -17.43 19.00 24.01
CA GLU A 133 -18.30 20.03 24.62
C GLU A 133 -19.52 20.37 23.73
#